data_AF-A0AA88IK73-F1
#
_entry.id   AF-A0AA88IK73-F1
#
_cell.length_a   1.000
_cell.length_b   1.000
_cell.length_c   1.000
_cell.angle_alpha   90.00
_cell.angle_beta   90.00
_cell.angle_gamma   90.00
#
_symmetry.space_group_name_H-M   'P 1'
#
loop_
_entity.id
_entity.type
_entity.pdbx_description
1 polymer ?
#
loop_
_entity_poly.entity_id
_entity_poly.type
_entity_poly.pdbx_seq_one_letter_code
_entity_poly.pdbx_strand_id
1 'polypeptide(L)'
;MGRMKLISPFIWGSVLSSVSWMAVVVYLWKTHIFNPLKIQEYKWKSAFPVIVAGPTNFTQILDDEIGLINSEADRKYREEGFKKYAFNTLISKRIGDFRPIPDTRHKLCKKKKFPNVLDEASIIVCFHNEDLSTLRRTVTTILRRTPDRLLKEVIIVDDNSDDRETYENIRNFVAHNYPKKFKVYRTPQHEGLIRARLYGAKIASAKVILFLDSHVEVNEGWIEPLLSRISENRSTVVTPVIDMISPDTFVYTASPLVRGGFNWGLHFKWDSLRKKLKAEEDFVKPIESPTMAGGLFAMDKKYFEDLGAYDPGMDVWGGENLEISFRIWMCGGRLEIVPCSRVGHIFRKRRPYGSNRGEDTITKNSLRMANVWMDEYIEQFFEIKPEARNISYGDISDRLRLRRELKCKDFKWYLENIYPELGLPGVSSEPKGLLNNLKPKLLRGNLDVYHIALSGTNLCLESKHEVTRRGSSLIVARCNKSKKQRWTESSKNELLLAGFYCLTAGDRYKAPKIDKCHLMGGDQSWSTKEKVGGIPLYSSAAGLCLGIEEPRDGADVVMTLCNSKAKVSWDLIRL
;
A
#
# COMPACT_ATOMS: atom_id res chain seq x y z
N MET A 1 51.94 -44.74 63.51
CA MET A 1 51.87 -44.77 62.02
C MET A 1 50.66 -45.61 61.64
N GLY A 2 49.67 -45.21 60.87
CA GLY A 2 49.45 -44.00 60.08
C GLY A 2 48.33 -44.31 59.08
N ARG A 3 47.27 -43.48 59.13
CA ARG A 3 46.26 -43.17 58.09
C ARG A 3 45.09 -44.13 57.81
N MET A 4 43.98 -43.79 58.47
CA MET A 4 42.59 -43.80 57.97
C MET A 4 42.49 -43.27 56.53
N LYS A 5 41.70 -43.96 55.70
CA LYS A 5 41.12 -43.41 54.46
C LYS A 5 39.66 -42.99 54.74
N LEU A 6 39.41 -41.69 54.65
CA LEU A 6 38.07 -41.10 54.65
C LEU A 6 37.32 -41.48 53.37
N ILE A 7 36.09 -41.96 53.52
CA ILE A 7 35.10 -42.07 52.45
C ILE A 7 34.32 -40.75 52.40
N SER A 8 34.11 -40.26 51.18
CA SER A 8 33.63 -38.92 50.81
C SER A 8 32.23 -38.54 51.36
N PRO A 9 31.99 -37.27 51.76
CA PRO A 9 30.69 -36.78 52.25
C PRO A 9 29.57 -36.68 51.19
N PHE A 10 29.85 -37.00 49.92
CA PHE A 10 28.96 -36.69 48.80
C PHE A 10 27.79 -37.67 48.60
N ILE A 11 27.85 -38.87 49.19
CA ILE A 11 26.85 -39.93 48.99
C ILE A 11 25.72 -39.87 50.03
N TRP A 12 25.95 -39.24 51.20
CA TRP A 12 24.90 -39.05 52.21
C TRP A 12 24.01 -37.81 51.93
N GLY A 13 24.52 -36.80 51.24
CA GLY A 13 23.76 -35.59 50.88
C GLY A 13 22.66 -35.82 49.84
N SER A 14 22.77 -36.87 49.03
CA SER A 14 21.83 -37.22 47.95
C SER A 14 20.67 -38.11 48.42
N VAL A 15 20.82 -38.83 49.53
CA VAL A 15 19.75 -39.64 50.16
C VAL A 15 18.93 -38.80 51.15
N LEU A 16 19.55 -37.83 51.84
CA LEU A 16 18.83 -36.93 52.77
C LEU A 16 18.01 -35.84 52.06
N SER A 17 18.42 -35.39 50.87
CA SER A 17 17.68 -34.38 50.09
C SER A 17 16.44 -34.95 49.39
N SER A 18 16.46 -36.23 49.03
CA SER A 18 15.35 -36.94 48.38
C SER A 18 14.25 -37.35 49.36
N VAL A 19 14.59 -37.73 50.60
CA VAL A 19 13.62 -38.00 51.67
C VAL A 19 12.96 -36.71 52.19
N SER A 20 13.71 -35.60 52.24
CA SER A 20 13.17 -34.28 52.64
C SER A 20 12.18 -33.72 51.60
N TRP A 21 12.41 -33.95 50.30
CA TRP A 21 11.47 -33.53 49.25
C TRP A 21 10.16 -34.33 49.27
N MET A 22 10.21 -35.64 49.52
CA MET A 22 9.00 -36.45 49.66
C MET A 22 8.18 -36.07 50.90
N ALA A 23 8.82 -35.74 52.03
CA ALA A 23 8.11 -35.29 53.23
C ALA A 23 7.40 -33.94 53.03
N VAL A 24 8.00 -33.00 52.28
CA VAL A 24 7.39 -31.71 51.92
C VAL A 24 6.19 -31.90 50.98
N VAL A 25 6.29 -32.79 49.99
CA VAL A 25 5.17 -33.10 49.09
C VAL A 25 4.00 -33.76 49.84
N VAL A 26 4.28 -34.68 50.78
CA VAL A 26 3.25 -35.32 51.62
C VAL A 26 2.62 -34.34 52.62
N TYR A 27 3.41 -33.41 53.19
CA TYR A 27 2.91 -32.35 54.07
C TYR A 27 2.02 -31.36 53.32
N LEU A 28 2.42 -30.93 52.12
CA LEU A 28 1.62 -30.07 51.24
C LEU A 28 0.34 -30.75 50.72
N TRP A 29 0.36 -32.08 50.59
CA TRP A 29 -0.82 -32.86 50.21
C TRP A 29 -1.82 -33.04 51.37
N LYS A 30 -1.34 -33.26 52.61
CA LYS A 30 -2.19 -33.37 53.81
C LYS A 30 -2.79 -32.05 54.30
N THR A 31 -2.22 -30.90 53.92
CA THR A 31 -2.66 -29.57 54.40
C THR A 31 -3.70 -28.90 53.49
N HIS A 32 -4.33 -29.64 52.57
CA HIS A 32 -5.41 -29.15 51.71
C HIS A 32 -5.07 -27.93 50.82
N ILE A 33 -3.82 -27.82 50.33
CA ILE A 33 -3.46 -26.81 49.32
C ILE A 33 -3.34 -27.46 47.93
N PHE A 34 -4.26 -28.36 47.55
CA PHE A 34 -4.60 -28.71 46.16
C PHE A 34 -5.80 -29.69 46.18
N ASN A 35 -6.96 -29.27 45.69
CA ASN A 35 -8.11 -30.14 45.43
C ASN A 35 -8.48 -30.03 43.94
N PRO A 36 -8.33 -31.09 43.13
CA PRO A 36 -8.84 -31.11 41.77
C PRO A 36 -10.32 -31.53 41.78
N LEU A 37 -11.11 -30.96 40.87
CA LEU A 37 -12.54 -31.21 40.63
C LEU A 37 -13.52 -30.44 41.53
N LYS A 38 -13.76 -29.17 41.16
CA LYS A 38 -15.13 -28.64 40.99
C LYS A 38 -15.10 -27.50 39.99
N ILE A 39 -15.69 -27.76 38.83
CA ILE A 39 -16.02 -26.83 37.77
C ILE A 39 -17.01 -25.82 38.33
N GLN A 40 -16.63 -24.55 38.41
CA GLN A 40 -17.56 -23.43 38.57
C GLN A 40 -17.02 -22.22 37.81
N GLU A 41 -17.76 -21.84 36.77
CA GLU A 41 -17.51 -20.72 35.89
C GLU A 41 -17.36 -19.40 36.68
N TYR A 42 -16.13 -18.89 36.80
CA TYR A 42 -15.91 -17.49 37.13
C TYR A 42 -15.65 -16.70 35.84
N LYS A 43 -16.71 -15.97 35.45
CA LYS A 43 -16.78 -15.02 34.34
C LYS A 43 -15.69 -13.96 34.47
N TRP A 44 -14.67 -14.03 33.60
CA TRP A 44 -13.89 -12.86 33.25
C TRP A 44 -14.79 -11.92 32.43
N LYS A 45 -15.24 -10.83 33.05
CA LYS A 45 -15.82 -9.68 32.34
C LYS A 45 -14.72 -9.06 31.49
N SER A 46 -14.65 -9.47 30.23
CA SER A 46 -14.01 -8.70 29.17
C SER A 46 -14.73 -7.36 29.07
N ALA A 47 -14.09 -6.28 29.52
CA ALA A 47 -14.53 -4.92 29.25
C ALA A 47 -14.22 -4.52 27.80
N PHE A 48 -14.73 -5.29 26.83
CA PHE A 48 -14.87 -4.91 25.42
C PHE A 48 -16.03 -5.73 24.85
N PRO A 49 -17.08 -5.13 24.28
CA PRO A 49 -18.19 -5.89 23.72
C PRO A 49 -17.73 -6.64 22.47
N VAL A 50 -17.69 -7.96 22.55
CA VAL A 50 -17.63 -8.84 21.38
C VAL A 50 -19.02 -8.82 20.75
N ILE A 51 -19.23 -7.90 19.80
CA ILE A 51 -20.38 -7.94 18.91
C ILE A 51 -20.10 -9.02 17.87
N VAL A 52 -20.67 -10.21 18.06
CA VAL A 52 -20.80 -11.19 16.98
C VAL A 52 -21.90 -10.68 16.05
N ALA A 53 -21.52 -9.90 15.03
CA ALA A 53 -22.42 -9.54 13.95
C ALA A 53 -22.52 -10.75 13.00
N GLY A 54 -23.76 -11.15 12.66
CA GLY A 54 -24.05 -12.08 11.58
C GLY A 54 -23.60 -11.53 10.21
N PRO A 55 -23.92 -12.21 9.10
CA PRO A 55 -23.40 -11.87 7.78
C PRO A 55 -24.02 -10.57 7.27
N THR A 56 -23.48 -9.44 7.70
CA THR A 56 -23.71 -8.13 7.11
C THR A 56 -22.66 -7.90 6.03
N ASN A 57 -23.07 -7.29 4.91
CA ASN A 57 -22.17 -6.86 3.84
C ASN A 57 -21.13 -5.88 4.41
N PHE A 58 -19.97 -6.38 4.82
CA PHE A 58 -18.85 -5.57 5.29
C PHE A 58 -18.09 -4.93 4.12
N THR A 59 -18.73 -3.99 3.43
CA THR A 59 -18.00 -2.81 2.93
C THR A 59 -17.83 -1.90 4.13
N GLN A 60 -16.71 -2.01 4.84
CA GLN A 60 -16.36 -1.03 5.86
C GLN A 60 -16.02 0.28 5.17
N ILE A 61 -17.08 1.07 4.99
CA ILE A 61 -17.03 2.51 4.85
C ILE A 61 -16.30 2.97 6.12
N LEU A 62 -15.06 3.43 5.97
CA LEU A 62 -14.46 4.33 6.95
C LEU A 62 -15.54 5.34 7.32
N ASP A 63 -15.79 5.57 8.61
CA ASP A 63 -16.76 6.57 9.05
C ASP A 63 -16.66 7.80 8.14
N ASP A 64 -17.76 8.18 7.49
CA ASP A 64 -17.73 9.23 6.47
C ASP A 64 -17.10 10.51 7.05
N GLU A 65 -17.22 10.71 8.37
CA GLU A 65 -16.71 11.85 9.10
C GLU A 65 -15.27 11.70 9.61
N ILE A 66 -14.59 10.58 9.36
CA ILE A 66 -13.21 10.37 9.85
C ILE A 66 -12.23 11.43 9.32
N GLY A 67 -12.51 11.97 8.13
CA GLY A 67 -11.75 13.06 7.51
C GLY A 67 -12.14 14.47 7.98
N LEU A 68 -13.19 14.61 8.79
CA LEU A 68 -13.78 15.90 9.14
C LEU A 68 -12.78 16.76 9.93
N ILE A 69 -12.54 17.98 9.45
CA ILE A 69 -11.69 18.95 10.14
C ILE A 69 -12.56 19.65 11.19
N ASN A 70 -12.32 19.36 12.47
CA ASN A 70 -13.11 19.91 13.57
C ASN A 70 -12.48 21.17 14.18
N SER A 71 -11.19 21.40 13.91
CA SER A 71 -10.41 22.48 14.51
C SER A 71 -9.31 22.98 13.58
N GLU A 72 -8.75 24.13 13.92
CA GLU A 72 -7.56 24.67 13.24
C GLU A 72 -6.35 23.74 13.40
N ALA A 73 -6.25 23.03 14.52
CA ALA A 73 -5.20 22.05 14.78
C ALA A 73 -5.30 20.84 13.85
N ASP A 74 -6.52 20.31 13.62
CA ASP A 74 -6.75 19.25 12.64
C ASP A 74 -6.31 19.68 11.24
N ARG A 75 -6.66 20.92 10.87
CA ARG A 75 -6.32 21.48 9.56
C ARG A 75 -4.81 21.55 9.36
N LYS A 76 -4.10 22.14 10.34
CA LYS A 76 -2.64 22.25 10.32
C LYS A 76 -1.98 20.87 10.26
N TYR A 77 -2.46 19.91 11.07
CA TYR A 77 -1.94 18.55 11.08
C TYR A 77 -2.09 17.85 9.72
N ARG A 78 -3.25 17.99 9.07
CA ARG A 78 -3.51 17.48 7.71
C ARG A 78 -2.61 18.13 6.66
N GLU A 79 -2.51 19.46 6.66
CA GLU A 79 -1.71 20.22 5.69
C GLU A 79 -0.22 19.89 5.80
N GLU A 80 0.31 19.85 7.02
CA GLU A 80 1.68 19.41 7.28
C GLU A 80 1.89 17.96 6.85
N GLY A 81 0.89 17.10 7.07
CA GLY A 81 0.86 15.73 6.59
C GLY A 81 1.06 15.60 5.08
N PHE A 82 0.24 16.31 4.29
CA PHE A 82 0.38 16.32 2.84
C PHE A 82 1.69 16.97 2.38
N LYS A 83 2.19 17.99 3.10
CA LYS A 83 3.48 18.63 2.81
C LYS A 83 4.68 17.75 3.13
N LYS A 84 4.63 16.90 4.15
CA LYS A 84 5.74 16.01 4.53
C LYS A 84 5.66 14.66 3.83
N TYR A 85 4.48 14.02 3.84
CA TYR A 85 4.33 12.61 3.48
C TYR A 85 3.52 12.38 2.19
N ALA A 86 2.89 13.43 1.65
CA ALA A 86 2.07 13.39 0.43
C ALA A 86 0.79 12.51 0.53
N PHE A 87 0.25 12.38 1.74
CA PHE A 87 -1.06 11.79 2.04
C PHE A 87 -1.67 12.40 3.32
N ASN A 88 -2.92 12.06 3.61
CA ASN A 88 -3.70 12.59 4.72
C ASN A 88 -3.35 11.93 6.06
N THR A 89 -2.35 12.47 6.76
CA THR A 89 -1.94 11.95 8.08
C THR A 89 -3.02 12.08 9.16
N LEU A 90 -3.93 13.05 9.04
CA LEU A 90 -5.03 13.22 9.99
C LEU A 90 -5.94 11.99 10.01
N ILE A 91 -6.38 11.54 8.83
CA ILE A 91 -7.17 10.31 8.71
C ILE A 91 -6.35 9.11 9.17
N SER A 92 -5.09 9.01 8.75
CA SER A 92 -4.21 7.94 9.20
C SER A 92 -4.15 7.85 10.72
N LYS A 93 -3.91 8.97 11.42
CA LYS A 93 -3.85 8.99 12.88
C LYS A 93 -5.15 8.54 13.52
N ARG A 94 -6.30 8.98 12.99
CA ARG A 94 -7.63 8.63 13.52
C ARG A 94 -8.02 7.17 13.29
N ILE A 95 -7.57 6.56 12.20
CA ILE A 95 -7.75 5.11 11.95
C ILE A 95 -7.04 4.28 13.03
N GLY A 96 -5.92 4.77 13.55
CA GLY A 96 -5.07 4.03 14.49
C GLY A 96 -4.23 2.94 13.81
N ASP A 97 -3.65 2.07 14.63
CA ASP A 97 -2.65 1.09 14.18
C ASP A 97 -3.26 -0.15 13.52
N PHE A 98 -4.57 -0.37 13.67
CA PHE A 98 -5.23 -1.50 13.06
C PHE A 98 -6.67 -1.16 12.73
N ARG A 99 -7.08 -1.53 11.53
CA ARG A 99 -8.47 -1.53 11.14
C ARG A 99 -8.80 -2.82 10.39
N PRO A 100 -10.04 -3.29 10.47
CA PRO A 100 -10.56 -4.24 9.50
C PRO A 100 -10.59 -3.62 8.09
N ILE A 101 -10.37 -4.46 7.06
CA ILE A 101 -10.32 -4.08 5.63
C ILE A 101 -11.14 -5.09 4.83
N PRO A 102 -11.70 -4.72 3.66
CA PRO A 102 -12.44 -5.67 2.83
C PRO A 102 -11.52 -6.80 2.33
N ASP A 103 -12.05 -8.03 2.31
CA ASP A 103 -11.40 -9.14 1.64
C ASP A 103 -11.59 -9.01 0.13
N THR A 104 -10.59 -8.45 -0.53
CA THR A 104 -10.58 -8.15 -1.97
C THR A 104 -10.16 -9.34 -2.83
N ARG A 105 -9.94 -10.52 -2.22
CA ARG A 105 -9.59 -11.74 -2.94
C ARG A 105 -10.79 -12.31 -3.67
N HIS A 106 -10.53 -13.03 -4.75
CA HIS A 106 -11.57 -13.78 -5.45
C HIS A 106 -12.15 -14.86 -4.53
N LYS A 107 -13.47 -15.14 -4.64
CA LYS A 107 -14.19 -16.12 -3.79
C LYS A 107 -13.54 -17.50 -3.76
N LEU A 108 -12.87 -17.92 -4.84
CA LEU A 108 -12.17 -19.20 -4.92
C LEU A 108 -10.86 -19.24 -4.11
N CYS A 109 -10.24 -18.09 -3.81
CA CYS A 109 -9.03 -18.05 -2.99
C CYS A 109 -9.27 -18.58 -1.58
N LYS A 110 -10.47 -18.34 -1.01
CA LYS A 110 -10.87 -18.86 0.31
C LYS A 110 -10.97 -20.39 0.36
N LYS A 111 -11.16 -21.03 -0.79
CA LYS A 111 -11.29 -22.49 -0.92
C LYS A 111 -9.96 -23.17 -1.23
N LYS A 112 -8.89 -22.41 -1.50
CA LYS A 112 -7.57 -22.99 -1.77
C LYS A 112 -7.02 -23.64 -0.50
N LYS A 113 -6.48 -24.84 -0.66
CA LYS A 113 -5.72 -25.53 0.36
C LYS A 113 -4.24 -25.37 0.04
N PHE A 114 -3.44 -25.13 1.07
CA PHE A 114 -2.00 -25.03 0.98
C PHE A 114 -1.34 -26.20 1.73
N PRO A 115 -0.10 -26.57 1.41
CA PRO A 115 0.64 -27.55 2.19
C PRO A 115 0.65 -27.19 3.69
N ASN A 116 0.55 -28.22 4.55
CA ASN A 116 0.57 -28.02 6.00
C ASN A 116 1.93 -27.46 6.48
N VAL A 117 3.01 -27.86 5.80
CA VAL A 117 4.38 -27.40 6.06
C VAL A 117 4.78 -26.43 4.96
N LEU A 118 4.92 -25.16 5.32
CA LEU A 118 5.49 -24.10 4.48
C LEU A 118 6.69 -23.51 5.22
N ASP A 119 7.66 -23.01 4.47
CA ASP A 119 8.84 -22.36 5.03
C ASP A 119 8.44 -21.05 5.75
N GLU A 120 9.12 -20.75 6.85
CA GLU A 120 8.98 -19.45 7.51
C GLU A 120 9.59 -18.32 6.64
N ALA A 121 9.07 -17.10 6.81
CA ALA A 121 9.55 -15.91 6.12
C ALA A 121 10.10 -14.84 7.08
N SER A 122 11.18 -14.16 6.64
CA SER A 122 11.66 -12.91 7.22
C SER A 122 11.08 -11.76 6.40
N ILE A 123 10.24 -10.93 7.01
CA ILE A 123 9.63 -9.77 6.35
C ILE A 123 10.51 -8.55 6.59
N ILE A 124 10.92 -7.86 5.53
CA ILE A 124 11.81 -6.70 5.57
C ILE A 124 10.99 -5.46 5.20
N VAL A 125 10.94 -4.49 6.11
CA VAL A 125 10.27 -3.20 5.92
C VAL A 125 11.31 -2.09 6.03
N CYS A 126 11.63 -1.45 4.92
CA CYS A 126 12.53 -0.29 4.90
C CYS A 126 11.73 1.00 4.94
N PHE A 127 12.21 2.01 5.66
CA PHE A 127 11.58 3.32 5.70
C PHE A 127 12.62 4.45 5.77
N HIS A 128 12.27 5.59 5.23
CA HIS A 128 13.01 6.85 5.39
C HIS A 128 11.98 7.95 5.58
N ASN A 129 12.05 8.68 6.69
CA ASN A 129 11.16 9.81 7.03
C ASN A 129 9.66 9.48 6.90
N GLU A 130 9.25 8.26 7.28
CA GLU A 130 7.87 7.78 7.16
C GLU A 130 6.95 8.34 8.25
N ASP A 131 5.66 8.49 7.96
CA ASP A 131 4.68 8.82 9.00
C ASP A 131 4.52 7.65 9.99
N LEU A 132 4.70 7.93 11.28
CA LEU A 132 4.65 6.94 12.36
C LEU A 132 3.33 6.15 12.39
N SER A 133 2.19 6.78 12.11
CA SER A 133 0.89 6.08 12.17
C SER A 133 0.76 5.05 11.04
N THR A 134 1.25 5.37 9.84
CA THR A 134 1.27 4.41 8.73
C THR A 134 2.27 3.28 8.98
N LEU A 135 3.46 3.58 9.51
CA LEU A 135 4.47 2.57 9.84
C LEU A 135 3.96 1.60 10.92
N ARG A 136 3.35 2.12 11.99
CA ARG A 136 2.71 1.29 13.04
C ARG A 136 1.60 0.41 12.47
N ARG A 137 0.83 0.93 11.52
CA ARG A 137 -0.22 0.15 10.85
C ARG A 137 0.34 -0.98 9.99
N THR A 138 1.37 -0.71 9.21
CA THR A 138 2.12 -1.73 8.44
C THR A 138 2.66 -2.84 9.34
N VAL A 139 3.26 -2.48 10.47
CA VAL A 139 3.76 -3.46 11.44
C VAL A 139 2.63 -4.29 12.04
N THR A 140 1.55 -3.63 12.47
CA THR A 140 0.45 -4.29 13.18
C THR A 140 -0.36 -5.19 12.26
N THR A 141 -0.59 -4.81 11.01
CA THR A 141 -1.30 -5.67 10.04
C THR A 141 -0.47 -6.89 9.65
N ILE A 142 0.86 -6.78 9.54
CA ILE A 142 1.73 -7.94 9.29
C ILE A 142 1.52 -8.96 10.41
N LEU A 143 1.60 -8.53 11.66
CA LEU A 143 1.43 -9.44 12.78
C LEU A 143 0.05 -10.04 12.91
N ARG A 144 -1.00 -9.21 12.80
CA ARG A 144 -2.37 -9.66 13.06
C ARG A 144 -2.90 -10.59 11.97
N ARG A 145 -2.37 -10.52 10.75
CA ARG A 145 -2.86 -11.27 9.58
C ARG A 145 -1.87 -12.30 9.04
N THR A 146 -0.77 -12.54 9.75
CA THR A 146 0.22 -13.55 9.37
C THR A 146 0.24 -14.65 10.43
N PRO A 147 0.03 -15.93 10.07
CA PRO A 147 0.13 -17.02 11.03
C PRO A 147 1.52 -17.07 11.69
N ASP A 148 1.57 -17.20 13.02
CA ASP A 148 2.81 -17.19 13.81
C ASP A 148 3.86 -18.21 13.35
N ARG A 149 3.39 -19.36 12.83
CA ARG A 149 4.20 -20.47 12.30
C ARG A 149 4.88 -20.17 10.96
N LEU A 150 4.45 -19.12 10.26
CA LEU A 150 4.99 -18.70 8.96
C LEU A 150 5.83 -17.43 9.08
N LEU A 151 5.71 -16.70 10.19
CA LEU A 151 6.45 -15.48 10.43
C LEU A 151 7.68 -15.75 11.30
N LYS A 152 8.88 -15.79 10.71
CA LYS A 152 10.10 -15.93 11.50
C LYS A 152 10.40 -14.67 12.30
N GLU A 153 10.47 -13.56 11.57
CA GLU A 153 10.82 -12.25 12.10
C GLU A 153 10.36 -11.15 11.14
N VAL A 154 10.22 -9.94 11.68
CA VAL A 154 10.06 -8.70 10.92
C VAL A 154 11.25 -7.81 11.20
N ILE A 155 11.97 -7.45 10.15
CA ILE A 155 13.15 -6.59 10.18
C ILE A 155 12.75 -5.23 9.66
N ILE A 156 12.71 -4.24 10.56
CA ILE A 156 12.44 -2.85 10.21
C ILE A 156 13.79 -2.15 10.04
N VAL A 157 14.03 -1.56 8.87
CA VAL A 157 15.26 -0.85 8.55
C VAL A 157 14.95 0.64 8.36
N ASP A 158 15.42 1.45 9.29
CA ASP A 158 15.47 2.90 9.15
C ASP A 158 16.66 3.30 8.27
N ASP A 159 16.38 3.78 7.06
CA ASP A 159 17.38 4.30 6.13
C ASP A 159 17.77 5.75 6.48
N ASN A 160 18.31 5.89 7.69
CA ASN A 160 18.83 7.14 8.25
C ASN A 160 17.84 8.31 8.16
N SER A 161 16.60 8.11 8.63
CA SER A 161 15.59 9.17 8.70
C SER A 161 16.10 10.39 9.49
N ASP A 162 15.79 11.60 9.00
CA ASP A 162 16.20 12.85 9.63
C ASP A 162 15.59 12.98 11.03
N ASP A 163 14.33 12.56 11.17
CA ASP A 163 13.64 12.51 12.44
C ASP A 163 14.02 11.25 13.23
N ARG A 164 14.81 11.45 14.29
CA ARG A 164 15.18 10.38 15.21
C ARG A 164 14.00 9.94 16.10
N GLU A 165 12.99 10.79 16.29
CA GLU A 165 11.84 10.47 17.12
C GLU A 165 11.03 9.32 16.52
N THR A 166 10.80 9.34 15.20
CA THR A 166 10.12 8.25 14.49
C THR A 166 10.81 6.89 14.70
N TYR A 167 12.15 6.86 14.64
CA TYR A 167 12.94 5.64 14.90
C TYR A 167 12.78 5.13 16.33
N GLU A 168 12.94 5.99 17.34
CA GLU A 168 12.80 5.57 18.74
C GLU A 168 11.35 5.17 19.06
N ASN A 169 10.36 5.87 18.51
CA ASN A 169 8.95 5.58 18.70
C ASN A 169 8.57 4.23 18.10
N ILE A 170 9.02 3.88 16.88
CA ILE A 170 8.72 2.57 16.31
C ILE A 170 9.45 1.46 17.07
N ARG A 171 10.71 1.69 17.48
CA ARG A 171 11.47 0.75 18.31
C ARG A 171 10.76 0.46 19.63
N ASN A 172 10.31 1.50 20.33
CA ASN A 172 9.56 1.36 21.56
C ASN A 172 8.22 0.66 21.29
N PHE A 173 7.48 1.06 20.26
CA PHE A 173 6.21 0.44 19.91
C PHE A 173 6.34 -1.08 19.70
N VAL A 174 7.33 -1.54 18.93
CA VAL A 174 7.50 -2.98 18.68
C VAL A 174 8.08 -3.73 19.87
N ALA A 175 8.95 -3.10 20.67
CA ALA A 175 9.48 -3.72 21.88
C ALA A 175 8.39 -3.97 22.93
N HIS A 176 7.45 -3.03 23.09
CA HIS A 176 6.36 -3.15 24.06
C HIS A 176 5.28 -4.13 23.59
N ASN A 177 4.91 -4.09 22.30
CA ASN A 177 3.78 -4.88 21.80
C ASN A 177 4.19 -6.27 21.28
N TYR A 178 5.41 -6.41 20.74
CA TYR A 178 5.81 -7.59 19.93
C TYR A 178 7.29 -8.02 20.14
N PRO A 179 7.76 -8.20 21.39
CA PRO A 179 9.18 -8.29 21.72
C PRO A 179 9.95 -9.46 21.08
N LYS A 180 9.26 -10.51 20.62
CA LYS A 180 9.91 -11.73 20.10
C LYS A 180 10.03 -11.78 18.56
N LYS A 181 9.26 -10.96 17.85
CA LYS A 181 9.14 -11.06 16.37
C LYS A 181 9.81 -9.90 15.63
N PHE A 182 10.09 -8.78 16.30
CA PHE A 182 10.56 -7.56 15.65
C PHE A 182 12.00 -7.23 15.97
N LYS A 183 12.73 -6.78 14.95
CA LYS A 183 14.07 -6.22 15.08
C LYS A 183 14.10 -4.92 14.30
N VAL A 184 14.57 -3.85 14.95
CA VAL A 184 14.68 -2.52 14.34
C VAL A 184 16.15 -2.17 14.22
N TYR A 185 16.56 -1.80 13.02
CA TYR A 185 17.92 -1.40 12.68
C TYR A 185 17.92 -0.04 12.01
N ARG A 186 19.05 0.65 12.08
CA ARG A 186 19.27 1.93 11.41
C ARG A 186 20.58 1.89 10.63
N THR A 187 20.55 2.37 9.39
CA THR A 187 21.74 2.52 8.57
C THR A 187 22.61 3.69 9.07
N PRO A 188 23.95 3.61 8.93
CA PRO A 188 24.85 4.67 9.41
C PRO A 188 24.68 6.00 8.66
N GLN A 189 24.23 5.95 7.40
CA GLN A 189 23.98 7.08 6.51
C GLN A 189 22.77 6.79 5.63
N HIS A 190 22.25 7.79 4.92
CA HIS A 190 21.18 7.59 3.95
C HIS A 190 21.69 6.81 2.73
N GLU A 191 21.37 5.53 2.68
CA GLU A 191 21.86 4.55 1.70
C GLU A 191 20.95 4.46 0.47
N GLY A 192 19.67 4.81 0.62
CA GLY A 192 18.63 4.60 -0.38
C GLY A 192 17.89 3.28 -0.22
N LEU A 193 16.70 3.18 -0.85
CA LEU A 193 15.82 2.01 -0.77
C LEU A 193 16.54 0.70 -1.09
N ILE A 194 17.36 0.71 -2.14
CA ILE A 194 18.03 -0.47 -2.68
C ILE A 194 19.02 -1.05 -1.66
N ARG A 195 19.91 -0.20 -1.13
CA ARG A 195 20.92 -0.60 -0.17
C ARG A 195 20.33 -0.84 1.22
N ALA A 196 19.28 -0.13 1.62
CA ALA A 196 18.52 -0.44 2.83
C ALA A 196 17.89 -1.85 2.78
N ARG A 197 17.35 -2.26 1.62
CA ARG A 197 16.86 -3.62 1.40
C ARG A 197 17.96 -4.66 1.45
N LEU A 198 19.12 -4.38 0.84
CA LEU A 198 20.31 -5.25 0.95
C LEU A 198 20.76 -5.42 2.40
N TYR A 199 20.76 -4.32 3.18
CA TYR A 199 21.08 -4.34 4.60
C TYR A 199 20.12 -5.25 5.39
N GLY A 200 18.80 -5.10 5.17
CA GLY A 200 17.80 -5.98 5.79
C GLY A 200 17.92 -7.44 5.36
N ALA A 201 18.16 -7.70 4.08
CA ALA A 201 18.31 -9.05 3.53
C ALA A 201 19.52 -9.80 4.11
N LYS A 202 20.62 -9.09 4.37
CA LYS A 202 21.82 -9.66 5.01
C LYS A 202 21.55 -10.13 6.43
N ILE A 203 20.65 -9.46 7.15
CA ILE A 203 20.29 -9.77 8.54
C ILE A 203 19.23 -10.89 8.60
N ALA A 204 18.36 -10.99 7.59
CA ALA A 204 17.29 -11.97 7.54
C ALA A 204 17.81 -13.41 7.71
N SER A 205 17.13 -14.19 8.55
CA SER A 205 17.54 -15.55 8.91
C SER A 205 16.63 -16.65 8.38
N ALA A 206 15.44 -16.31 7.88
CA ALA A 206 14.52 -17.27 7.30
C ALA A 206 14.94 -17.71 5.89
N LYS A 207 14.37 -18.83 5.44
CA LYS A 207 14.60 -19.35 4.09
C LYS A 207 13.94 -18.48 3.00
N VAL A 208 12.80 -17.87 3.31
CA VAL A 208 12.14 -16.91 2.41
C VAL A 208 12.32 -15.49 2.94
N ILE A 209 12.69 -14.56 2.06
CA ILE A 209 12.66 -13.12 2.34
C ILE A 209 11.48 -12.48 1.62
N LEU A 210 10.83 -11.54 2.28
CA LEU A 210 9.68 -10.82 1.74
C LEU A 210 9.84 -9.33 2.02
N PHE A 211 9.89 -8.53 0.96
CA PHE A 211 10.00 -7.08 1.06
C PHE A 211 8.61 -6.44 1.04
N LEU A 212 8.38 -5.50 1.95
CA LEU A 212 7.21 -4.63 1.97
C LEU A 212 7.64 -3.18 2.13
N ASP A 213 6.90 -2.28 1.50
CA ASP A 213 7.02 -0.85 1.76
C ASP A 213 6.43 -0.50 3.14
N SER A 214 6.82 0.65 3.70
CA SER A 214 6.47 1.07 5.05
C SER A 214 5.03 1.58 5.25
N HIS A 215 4.24 1.63 4.18
CA HIS A 215 2.88 2.18 4.15
C HIS A 215 1.92 1.24 3.42
N VAL A 216 1.77 0.03 3.97
CA VAL A 216 0.95 -1.04 3.39
C VAL A 216 0.01 -1.65 4.43
N GLU A 217 -1.08 -2.24 3.95
CA GLU A 217 -1.99 -3.08 4.76
C GLU A 217 -2.18 -4.43 4.08
N VAL A 218 -1.65 -5.50 4.70
CA VAL A 218 -1.77 -6.86 4.16
C VAL A 218 -3.19 -7.38 4.35
N ASN A 219 -3.73 -8.13 3.38
CA ASN A 219 -5.06 -8.72 3.46
C ASN A 219 -5.04 -10.07 4.21
N GLU A 220 -6.22 -10.64 4.47
CA GLU A 220 -6.35 -11.95 5.08
C GLU A 220 -5.75 -13.05 4.18
N GLY A 221 -5.06 -14.03 4.77
CA GLY A 221 -4.46 -15.17 4.06
C GLY A 221 -3.55 -14.78 2.90
N TRP A 222 -2.79 -13.68 3.07
CA TRP A 222 -1.97 -13.10 2.02
C TRP A 222 -0.64 -13.85 1.82
N ILE A 223 -0.09 -14.50 2.85
CA ILE A 223 1.29 -15.02 2.82
C ILE A 223 1.37 -16.45 2.31
N GLU A 224 0.39 -17.29 2.64
CA GLU A 224 0.36 -18.72 2.29
C GLU A 224 0.40 -18.95 0.77
N PRO A 225 -0.33 -18.19 -0.07
CA PRO A 225 -0.22 -18.30 -1.51
C PRO A 225 1.18 -17.98 -2.01
N LEU A 226 1.90 -17.02 -1.41
CA LEU A 226 3.25 -16.65 -1.84
C LEU A 226 4.25 -17.76 -1.49
N LEU A 227 4.24 -18.20 -0.24
CA LEU A 227 5.16 -19.23 0.26
C LEU A 227 4.96 -20.57 -0.44
N SER A 228 3.70 -20.93 -0.73
CA SER A 228 3.40 -22.15 -1.48
C SER A 228 3.97 -22.14 -2.89
N ARG A 229 4.05 -20.98 -3.57
CA ARG A 229 4.65 -20.90 -4.91
C ARG A 229 6.16 -21.04 -4.89
N ILE A 230 6.81 -20.44 -3.89
CA ILE A 230 8.26 -20.55 -3.71
C ILE A 230 8.67 -21.98 -3.32
N SER A 231 7.86 -22.67 -2.51
CA SER A 231 8.15 -24.04 -2.11
C SER A 231 8.06 -25.05 -3.27
N GLU A 232 7.24 -24.78 -4.29
CA GLU A 232 7.18 -25.58 -5.51
C GLU A 232 8.43 -25.42 -6.39
N ASN A 233 8.99 -24.20 -6.46
CA ASN A 233 10.23 -23.94 -7.19
C ASN A 233 10.96 -22.74 -6.59
N ARG A 234 12.16 -23.00 -6.06
CA ARG A 234 13.04 -22.00 -5.40
C ARG A 234 13.35 -20.80 -6.29
N SER A 235 13.39 -20.99 -7.60
CA SER A 235 13.70 -19.93 -8.58
C SER A 235 12.47 -19.14 -9.03
N THR A 236 11.31 -19.36 -8.40
CA THR A 236 10.10 -18.56 -8.61
C THR A 236 10.07 -17.40 -7.63
N VAL A 237 9.91 -16.21 -8.17
CA VAL A 237 9.77 -14.94 -7.46
C VAL A 237 8.32 -14.53 -7.57
N VAL A 238 7.72 -14.17 -6.44
CA VAL A 238 6.30 -13.92 -6.39
C VAL A 238 5.98 -12.55 -5.82
N THR A 239 4.99 -11.89 -6.40
CA THR A 239 4.44 -10.63 -5.87
C THR A 239 2.97 -10.82 -5.51
N PRO A 240 2.47 -10.14 -4.47
CA PRO A 240 1.03 -10.01 -4.28
C PRO A 240 0.42 -9.15 -5.40
N VAL A 241 -0.91 -9.18 -5.52
CA VAL A 241 -1.63 -8.09 -6.18
C VAL A 241 -1.62 -6.88 -5.25
N ILE A 242 -1.20 -5.74 -5.78
CA ILE A 242 -1.10 -4.49 -5.03
C ILE A 242 -2.42 -3.74 -5.17
N ASP A 243 -3.19 -3.74 -4.08
CA ASP A 243 -4.44 -3.00 -3.95
C ASP A 243 -4.18 -1.52 -3.63
N MET A 244 -5.17 -0.68 -3.88
CA MET A 244 -5.04 0.76 -3.70
C MET A 244 -5.56 1.18 -2.33
N ILE A 245 -4.73 1.86 -1.55
CA ILE A 245 -5.17 2.67 -0.41
C ILE A 245 -5.11 4.13 -0.85
N SER A 246 -6.26 4.82 -0.84
CA SER A 246 -6.33 6.22 -1.24
C SER A 246 -5.45 7.09 -0.33
N PRO A 247 -4.56 7.94 -0.87
CA PRO A 247 -3.75 8.86 -0.04
C PRO A 247 -4.60 9.95 0.61
N ASP A 248 -5.80 10.23 0.10
CA ASP A 248 -6.66 11.30 0.60
C ASP A 248 -7.66 10.81 1.65
N THR A 249 -8.22 9.62 1.42
CA THR A 249 -9.34 9.08 2.22
C THR A 249 -9.01 7.79 2.95
N PHE A 250 -7.87 7.15 2.66
CA PHE A 250 -7.50 5.82 3.16
C PHE A 250 -8.46 4.69 2.78
N VAL A 251 -9.41 4.89 1.85
CA VAL A 251 -10.26 3.80 1.36
C VAL A 251 -9.41 2.72 0.67
N TYR A 252 -9.59 1.47 1.09
CA TYR A 252 -8.94 0.28 0.53
C TYR A 252 -9.77 -0.25 -0.64
N THR A 253 -9.21 -0.31 -1.84
CA THR A 253 -9.91 -0.71 -3.07
C THR A 253 -9.15 -1.81 -3.79
N ALA A 254 -9.88 -2.85 -4.22
CA ALA A 254 -9.33 -3.93 -5.02
C ALA A 254 -8.79 -3.41 -6.36
N SER A 255 -7.56 -3.78 -6.70
CA SER A 255 -6.97 -3.55 -8.02
C SER A 255 -7.44 -4.60 -9.04
N PRO A 256 -7.53 -4.26 -10.34
CA PRO A 256 -7.74 -5.26 -11.38
C PRO A 256 -6.55 -6.21 -11.47
N LEU A 257 -6.76 -7.40 -12.05
CA LEU A 257 -5.66 -8.30 -12.38
C LEU A 257 -4.93 -7.77 -13.61
N VAL A 258 -3.70 -7.34 -13.38
CA VAL A 258 -2.77 -6.77 -14.38
C VAL A 258 -1.41 -7.43 -14.21
N ARG A 259 -0.52 -7.22 -15.17
CA ARG A 259 0.88 -7.63 -15.08
C ARG A 259 1.81 -6.43 -15.21
N GLY A 260 3.02 -6.55 -14.69
CA GLY A 260 4.06 -5.54 -14.84
C GLY A 260 4.67 -5.56 -16.24
N GLY A 261 4.84 -4.37 -16.82
CA GLY A 261 5.60 -4.13 -18.03
C GLY A 261 6.52 -2.92 -17.86
N PHE A 262 7.07 -2.45 -18.97
CA PHE A 262 7.85 -1.22 -19.03
C PHE A 262 7.71 -0.58 -20.41
N ASN A 263 8.05 0.70 -20.53
CA ASN A 263 8.20 1.38 -21.82
C ASN A 263 9.68 1.53 -22.17
N TRP A 264 9.99 1.89 -23.42
CA TRP A 264 11.37 2.09 -23.87
C TRP A 264 12.10 3.26 -23.17
N GLY A 265 11.39 4.12 -22.45
CA GLY A 265 11.99 5.08 -21.50
C GLY A 265 12.41 4.46 -20.16
N LEU A 266 12.34 3.13 -20.05
CA LEU A 266 12.69 2.33 -18.87
C LEU A 266 11.87 2.70 -17.63
N HIS A 267 10.61 3.08 -17.85
CA HIS A 267 9.64 3.30 -16.79
C HIS A 267 8.69 2.10 -16.67
N PHE A 268 8.47 1.65 -15.44
CA PHE A 268 7.48 0.65 -15.12
C PHE A 268 6.07 1.11 -15.53
N LYS A 269 5.27 0.19 -16.05
CA LYS A 269 3.85 0.37 -16.31
C LYS A 269 3.06 -0.89 -15.96
N TRP A 270 1.77 -0.72 -15.75
CA TRP A 270 0.83 -1.84 -15.66
C TRP A 270 0.27 -2.15 -17.04
N ASP A 271 0.35 -3.41 -17.43
CA ASP A 271 -0.21 -3.93 -18.69
C ASP A 271 -1.37 -4.88 -18.41
N SER A 272 -2.27 -4.98 -19.40
CA SER A 272 -3.32 -6.00 -19.40
C SER A 272 -2.73 -7.40 -19.53
N LEU A 273 -3.49 -8.40 -19.06
CA LEU A 273 -3.14 -9.80 -19.21
C LEU A 273 -3.17 -10.22 -20.69
N ARG A 274 -2.24 -11.11 -21.10
CA ARG A 274 -2.21 -11.66 -22.46
C ARG A 274 -3.49 -12.39 -22.84
N LYS A 275 -3.96 -13.23 -21.92
CA LYS A 275 -5.11 -14.10 -22.13
C LYS A 275 -6.30 -13.49 -21.40
N LYS A 276 -7.44 -13.40 -22.10
CA LYS A 276 -8.71 -13.09 -21.45
C LYS A 276 -9.02 -14.19 -20.44
N LEU A 277 -9.31 -13.79 -19.21
CA LEU A 277 -9.80 -14.68 -18.16
C LEU A 277 -11.20 -15.14 -18.57
N LYS A 278 -11.41 -16.45 -18.70
CA LYS A 278 -12.69 -17.02 -19.14
C LYS A 278 -13.30 -17.89 -18.06
N ALA A 279 -12.50 -18.77 -17.48
CA ALA A 279 -12.92 -19.66 -16.41
C ALA A 279 -12.73 -18.98 -15.05
N GLU A 280 -13.56 -19.33 -14.07
CA GLU A 280 -13.47 -18.82 -12.70
C GLU A 280 -12.10 -19.13 -12.06
N GLU A 281 -11.49 -20.26 -12.43
CA GLU A 281 -10.17 -20.67 -11.97
C GLU A 281 -9.05 -19.76 -12.48
N ASP A 282 -9.25 -19.07 -13.62
CA ASP A 282 -8.24 -18.18 -14.18
C ASP A 282 -7.98 -16.97 -13.28
N PHE A 283 -8.96 -16.56 -12.48
CA PHE A 283 -8.85 -15.44 -11.54
C PHE A 283 -7.99 -15.75 -10.31
N VAL A 284 -7.60 -17.01 -10.10
CA VAL A 284 -6.81 -17.45 -8.93
C VAL A 284 -5.51 -18.14 -9.29
N LYS A 285 -5.22 -18.31 -10.59
CA LYS A 285 -3.95 -18.86 -11.06
C LYS A 285 -2.85 -17.80 -11.00
N PRO A 286 -1.60 -18.18 -10.68
CA PRO A 286 -0.46 -17.28 -10.81
C PRO A 286 -0.36 -16.71 -12.23
N ILE A 287 0.07 -15.46 -12.33
CA ILE A 287 0.16 -14.70 -13.58
C ILE A 287 1.63 -14.40 -13.83
N GLU A 288 2.18 -14.90 -14.94
CA GLU A 288 3.54 -14.54 -15.35
C GLU A 288 3.62 -13.05 -15.71
N SER A 289 4.60 -12.38 -15.14
CA SER A 289 4.78 -10.94 -15.24
C SER A 289 6.16 -10.60 -15.80
N PRO A 290 6.26 -9.89 -16.95
CA PRO A 290 7.53 -9.45 -17.49
C PRO A 290 8.39 -8.68 -16.49
N THR A 291 7.75 -7.82 -15.70
CA THR A 291 8.40 -7.03 -14.64
C THR A 291 7.57 -7.00 -13.36
N MET A 292 8.15 -6.49 -12.27
CA MET A 292 7.45 -6.19 -11.03
C MET A 292 7.48 -4.69 -10.72
N ALA A 293 6.52 -4.22 -9.92
CA ALA A 293 6.55 -2.86 -9.38
C ALA A 293 7.76 -2.65 -8.43
N GLY A 294 8.25 -3.72 -7.79
CA GLY A 294 9.46 -3.72 -6.95
C GLY A 294 9.21 -3.46 -5.47
N GLY A 295 8.12 -2.78 -5.10
CA GLY A 295 7.77 -2.47 -3.71
C GLY A 295 7.54 -3.71 -2.83
N LEU A 296 6.83 -4.70 -3.37
CA LEU A 296 6.33 -5.85 -2.62
C LEU A 296 6.61 -7.15 -3.37
N PHE A 297 7.45 -8.02 -2.82
CA PHE A 297 7.73 -9.35 -3.39
C PHE A 297 8.34 -10.30 -2.37
N ALA A 298 8.22 -11.60 -2.63
CA ALA A 298 8.85 -12.67 -1.87
C ALA A 298 9.72 -13.55 -2.78
N MET A 299 10.84 -14.03 -2.23
CA MET A 299 11.78 -14.90 -2.93
C MET A 299 12.50 -15.79 -1.90
N ASP A 300 12.95 -16.97 -2.32
CA ASP A 300 13.93 -17.73 -1.55
C ASP A 300 15.22 -16.90 -1.34
N LYS A 301 15.68 -16.83 -0.10
CA LYS A 301 16.83 -16.00 0.30
C LYS A 301 18.11 -16.44 -0.43
N LYS A 302 18.34 -17.75 -0.52
CA LYS A 302 19.52 -18.28 -1.19
C LYS A 302 19.47 -17.97 -2.69
N TYR A 303 18.30 -18.07 -3.32
CA TYR A 303 18.14 -17.67 -4.72
C TYR A 303 18.39 -16.17 -4.92
N PHE A 304 17.96 -15.31 -3.99
CA PHE A 304 18.28 -13.88 -4.03
C PHE A 304 19.79 -13.62 -4.00
N GLU A 305 20.52 -14.34 -3.12
CA GLU A 305 21.98 -14.28 -3.02
C GLU A 305 22.68 -14.86 -4.25
N ASP A 306 22.22 -16.01 -4.76
CA ASP A 306 22.77 -16.66 -5.96
C ASP A 306 22.58 -15.78 -7.21
N LEU A 307 21.50 -14.99 -7.27
CA LEU A 307 21.27 -13.96 -8.30
C LEU A 307 22.10 -12.69 -8.06
N GLY A 308 23.00 -12.66 -7.09
CA GLY A 308 23.83 -11.50 -6.78
C GLY A 308 23.07 -10.31 -6.19
N ALA A 309 21.93 -10.56 -5.52
CA ALA A 309 21.09 -9.57 -4.86
C ALA A 309 20.78 -8.34 -5.74
N TYR A 310 20.42 -7.18 -5.17
CA TYR A 310 20.38 -5.94 -5.95
C TYR A 310 21.78 -5.45 -6.35
N ASP A 311 21.87 -4.70 -7.46
CA ASP A 311 23.08 -3.97 -7.82
C ASP A 311 23.37 -2.86 -6.79
N PRO A 312 24.46 -2.97 -5.98
CA PRO A 312 24.77 -2.00 -4.94
C PRO A 312 25.22 -0.65 -5.51
N GLY A 313 25.55 -0.57 -6.80
CA GLY A 313 25.91 0.69 -7.46
C GLY A 313 24.72 1.54 -7.89
N MET A 314 23.48 1.06 -7.70
CA MET A 314 22.28 1.86 -7.90
C MET A 314 22.01 2.76 -6.68
N ASP A 315 21.58 3.99 -6.96
CA ASP A 315 21.37 5.01 -5.93
C ASP A 315 19.89 5.26 -5.66
N VAL A 316 19.58 5.43 -4.36
CA VAL A 316 18.29 5.90 -3.82
C VAL A 316 17.07 5.10 -4.29
N TRP A 317 16.61 5.33 -5.51
CA TRP A 317 15.38 4.77 -6.06
C TRP A 317 15.40 4.80 -7.60
N GLY A 318 14.81 3.77 -8.21
CA GLY A 318 14.45 3.71 -9.62
C GLY A 318 15.31 2.72 -10.40
N GLY A 319 14.67 1.98 -11.32
CA GLY A 319 15.32 1.02 -12.20
C GLY A 319 15.61 -0.34 -11.56
N GLU A 320 15.69 -0.42 -10.23
CA GLU A 320 16.02 -1.66 -9.51
C GLU A 320 14.99 -2.76 -9.74
N ASN A 321 13.72 -2.38 -9.87
CA ASN A 321 12.61 -3.27 -10.10
C ASN A 321 12.65 -3.90 -11.50
N LEU A 322 13.08 -3.14 -12.51
CA LEU A 322 13.30 -3.65 -13.87
C LEU A 322 14.54 -4.52 -13.94
N GLU A 323 15.64 -4.09 -13.30
CA GLU A 323 16.92 -4.80 -13.33
C GLU A 323 16.82 -6.19 -12.71
N ILE A 324 16.20 -6.32 -11.54
CA ILE A 324 15.96 -7.63 -10.94
C ILE A 324 14.98 -8.47 -11.77
N SER A 325 13.98 -7.85 -12.41
CA SER A 325 13.02 -8.57 -13.27
C SER A 325 13.69 -9.19 -14.49
N PHE A 326 14.54 -8.42 -15.19
CA PHE A 326 15.31 -8.92 -16.33
C PHE A 326 16.23 -10.04 -15.90
N ARG A 327 16.97 -9.85 -14.80
CA ARG A 327 17.87 -10.87 -14.27
C ARG A 327 17.14 -12.16 -13.90
N ILE A 328 16.00 -12.08 -13.21
CA ILE A 328 15.21 -13.27 -12.85
C ILE A 328 14.87 -14.07 -14.10
N TRP A 329 14.29 -13.43 -15.12
CA TRP A 329 13.86 -14.13 -16.32
C TRP A 329 15.03 -14.63 -17.18
N MET A 330 15.99 -13.76 -17.46
CA MET A 330 17.11 -14.07 -18.35
C MET A 330 18.04 -15.12 -17.73
N CYS A 331 18.11 -15.24 -16.41
CA CYS A 331 18.96 -16.20 -15.72
C CYS A 331 18.19 -17.44 -15.21
N GLY A 332 17.04 -17.77 -15.83
CA GLY A 332 16.36 -19.06 -15.66
C GLY A 332 15.33 -19.14 -14.52
N GLY A 333 15.01 -18.02 -13.88
CA GLY A 333 13.92 -17.91 -12.90
C GLY A 333 12.57 -17.61 -13.52
N ARG A 334 11.58 -17.39 -12.65
CA ARG A 334 10.22 -17.00 -13.03
C ARG A 334 9.74 -15.86 -12.14
N LEU A 335 8.94 -14.96 -12.71
CA LEU A 335 8.31 -13.88 -11.98
C LEU A 335 6.79 -13.96 -12.11
N GLU A 336 6.10 -14.18 -11.00
CA GLU A 336 4.65 -14.39 -10.96
C GLU A 336 3.95 -13.38 -10.03
N ILE A 337 2.80 -12.87 -10.45
CA ILE A 337 1.83 -12.21 -9.56
C ILE A 337 0.87 -13.28 -9.06
N VAL A 338 0.62 -13.35 -7.76
CA VAL A 338 -0.25 -14.36 -7.14
C VAL A 338 -1.59 -13.73 -6.74
N PRO A 339 -2.70 -13.94 -7.49
CA PRO A 339 -3.96 -13.23 -7.27
C PRO A 339 -4.61 -13.42 -5.89
N CYS A 340 -4.34 -14.55 -5.24
CA CYS A 340 -4.86 -14.83 -3.91
C CYS A 340 -4.08 -14.16 -2.77
N SER A 341 -2.92 -13.57 -3.07
CA SER A 341 -2.19 -12.71 -2.15
C SER A 341 -2.46 -11.26 -2.50
N ARG A 342 -3.02 -10.49 -1.56
CA ARG A 342 -3.34 -9.07 -1.78
C ARG A 342 -2.79 -8.21 -0.66
N VAL A 343 -2.19 -7.09 -1.03
CA VAL A 343 -1.63 -6.12 -0.10
C VAL A 343 -2.00 -4.73 -0.59
N GLY A 344 -2.64 -3.93 0.27
CA GLY A 344 -2.97 -2.55 -0.05
C GLY A 344 -1.74 -1.66 0.13
N HIS A 345 -1.54 -0.73 -0.78
CA HIS A 345 -0.43 0.22 -0.76
C HIS A 345 -0.95 1.65 -0.89
N ILE A 346 -0.39 2.59 -0.11
CA ILE A 346 -0.74 4.01 -0.22
C ILE A 346 -0.05 4.62 -1.44
N PHE A 347 -0.79 4.83 -2.53
CA PHE A 347 -0.27 5.47 -3.73
C PHE A 347 -0.24 6.99 -3.56
N ARG A 348 0.91 7.52 -3.13
CA ARG A 348 1.13 8.96 -2.89
C ARG A 348 0.94 9.79 -4.15
N LYS A 349 0.47 11.04 -3.99
CA LYS A 349 0.32 12.01 -5.10
C LYS A 349 1.65 12.49 -5.68
N ARG A 350 2.70 12.49 -4.85
CA ARG A 350 4.06 12.85 -5.22
C ARG A 350 5.03 12.05 -4.36
N ARG A 351 6.29 12.07 -4.76
CA ARG A 351 7.38 11.53 -3.95
C ARG A 351 7.79 12.58 -2.90
N PRO A 352 7.76 12.25 -1.60
CA PRO A 352 8.17 13.18 -0.56
C PRO A 352 9.67 13.24 -0.35
N TYR A 353 10.42 12.29 -0.93
CA TYR A 353 11.88 12.22 -0.85
C TYR A 353 12.46 12.28 -2.27
N GLY A 354 13.64 12.88 -2.39
CA GLY A 354 14.46 12.89 -3.60
C GLY A 354 15.91 12.67 -3.22
N SER A 355 16.81 12.56 -4.20
CA SER A 355 18.24 12.56 -3.90
C SER A 355 18.62 13.86 -3.19
N ASN A 356 19.44 13.78 -2.13
CA ASN A 356 19.92 14.94 -1.36
C ASN A 356 20.63 16.02 -2.22
N ARG A 357 21.03 15.68 -3.45
CA ARG A 357 21.77 16.53 -4.40
C ARG A 357 21.01 16.87 -5.69
N GLY A 358 19.75 16.45 -5.83
CA GLY A 358 18.98 16.64 -7.07
C GLY A 358 19.48 15.84 -8.28
N GLU A 359 20.23 14.76 -8.04
CA GLU A 359 20.77 13.85 -9.06
C GLU A 359 19.64 13.05 -9.74
N ASP A 360 19.73 12.84 -11.05
CA ASP A 360 18.83 11.96 -11.81
C ASP A 360 19.19 10.49 -11.57
N THR A 361 18.91 10.01 -10.36
CA THR A 361 19.22 8.65 -9.92
C THR A 361 18.53 7.60 -10.79
N ILE A 362 17.31 7.89 -11.26
CA ILE A 362 16.53 6.98 -12.11
C ILE A 362 17.29 6.72 -13.40
N THR A 363 17.82 7.75 -14.04
CA THR A 363 18.53 7.60 -15.32
C THR A 363 19.87 6.93 -15.14
N LYS A 364 20.62 7.30 -14.09
CA LYS A 364 21.85 6.59 -13.72
C LYS A 364 21.59 5.09 -13.53
N ASN A 365 20.61 4.73 -12.71
CA ASN A 365 20.28 3.33 -12.43
C ASN A 365 19.76 2.61 -13.67
N SER A 366 18.94 3.28 -14.50
CA SER A 366 18.44 2.73 -15.76
C SER A 366 19.59 2.46 -16.74
N LEU A 367 20.60 3.32 -16.80
CA LEU A 367 21.82 3.09 -17.59
C LEU A 367 22.62 1.92 -17.07
N ARG A 368 22.80 1.78 -15.75
CA ARG A 368 23.47 0.60 -15.16
C ARG A 368 22.79 -0.68 -15.57
N MET A 369 21.46 -0.73 -15.46
CA MET A 369 20.67 -1.88 -15.88
C MET A 369 20.78 -2.12 -17.39
N ALA A 370 20.55 -1.08 -18.21
CA ALA A 370 20.47 -1.22 -19.66
C ALA A 370 21.79 -1.71 -20.26
N ASN A 371 22.92 -1.15 -19.80
CA ASN A 371 24.24 -1.58 -20.25
C ASN A 371 24.58 -3.03 -19.86
N VAL A 372 23.96 -3.57 -18.81
CA VAL A 372 24.18 -4.96 -18.38
C VAL A 372 23.22 -5.93 -19.05
N TRP A 373 21.96 -5.53 -19.28
CA TRP A 373 20.88 -6.47 -19.56
C TRP A 373 20.17 -6.26 -20.89
N MET A 374 20.30 -5.11 -21.56
CA MET A 374 19.50 -4.81 -22.76
C MET A 374 20.21 -5.09 -24.09
N ASP A 375 21.51 -5.45 -24.06
CA ASP A 375 22.28 -5.73 -25.27
C ASP A 375 22.17 -4.59 -26.31
N GLU A 376 21.96 -4.90 -27.58
CA GLU A 376 21.76 -3.90 -28.64
C GLU A 376 20.49 -3.06 -28.45
N TYR A 377 19.55 -3.48 -27.59
CA TYR A 377 18.27 -2.80 -27.40
C TYR A 377 18.37 -1.56 -26.49
N ILE A 378 19.55 -1.25 -25.98
CA ILE A 378 19.80 0.01 -25.27
C ILE A 378 19.63 1.22 -26.21
N GLU A 379 19.81 1.05 -27.52
CA GLU A 379 19.65 2.14 -28.49
C GLU A 379 18.24 2.73 -28.49
N GLN A 380 17.20 1.91 -28.29
CA GLN A 380 15.81 2.36 -28.18
C GLN A 380 15.58 3.26 -26.95
N PHE A 381 16.27 2.99 -25.84
CA PHE A 381 16.24 3.88 -24.68
C PHE A 381 16.89 5.22 -25.02
N PHE A 382 18.02 5.17 -25.73
CA PHE A 382 18.73 6.37 -26.12
C PHE A 382 18.06 7.16 -27.26
N GLU A 383 17.16 6.57 -28.05
CA GLU A 383 16.31 7.30 -28.99
C GLU A 383 15.28 8.16 -28.25
N ILE A 384 14.74 7.65 -27.14
CA ILE A 384 13.78 8.36 -26.29
C ILE A 384 14.47 9.39 -25.40
N LYS A 385 15.68 9.06 -24.90
CA LYS A 385 16.46 9.89 -24.00
C LYS A 385 17.90 10.09 -24.50
N PRO A 386 18.13 10.87 -25.59
CA PRO A 386 19.45 11.03 -26.18
C PRO A 386 20.52 11.56 -25.23
N GLU A 387 20.14 12.42 -24.28
CA GLU A 387 21.03 12.97 -23.26
C GLU A 387 21.63 11.92 -22.33
N ALA A 388 20.99 10.75 -22.21
CA ALA A 388 21.48 9.66 -21.35
C ALA A 388 22.81 9.06 -21.85
N ARG A 389 23.19 9.26 -23.12
CA ARG A 389 24.50 8.82 -23.65
C ARG A 389 25.69 9.48 -22.96
N ASN A 390 25.49 10.69 -22.41
CA ASN A 390 26.54 11.48 -21.79
C ASN A 390 26.55 11.38 -20.25
N ILE A 391 25.68 10.55 -19.66
CA ILE A 391 25.57 10.41 -18.20
C ILE A 391 26.43 9.24 -17.73
N SER A 392 27.29 9.50 -16.74
CA SER A 392 28.08 8.45 -16.09
C SER A 392 27.20 7.57 -15.21
N TYR A 393 27.32 6.25 -15.41
CA TYR A 393 26.61 5.22 -14.63
C TYR A 393 27.54 4.42 -13.70
N GLY A 394 28.83 4.78 -13.65
CA GLY A 394 29.83 4.12 -12.81
C GLY A 394 30.22 2.71 -13.30
N ASP A 395 31.01 2.00 -12.50
CA ASP A 395 31.49 0.66 -12.84
C ASP A 395 30.37 -0.40 -12.73
N ILE A 396 30.26 -1.24 -13.77
CA ILE A 396 29.30 -2.34 -13.88
C ILE A 396 29.99 -3.70 -14.13
N SER A 397 31.33 -3.76 -14.00
CA SER A 397 32.14 -4.94 -14.30
C SER A 397 31.67 -6.19 -13.55
N ASP A 398 31.30 -6.03 -12.28
CA ASP A 398 30.79 -7.12 -11.45
C ASP A 398 29.43 -7.64 -11.93
N ARG A 399 28.55 -6.75 -12.41
CA ARG A 399 27.23 -7.12 -12.94
C ARG A 399 27.35 -7.84 -14.29
N LEU A 400 28.27 -7.40 -15.14
CA LEU A 400 28.61 -8.07 -16.40
C LEU A 400 29.22 -9.47 -16.16
N ARG A 401 30.11 -9.59 -15.17
CA ARG A 401 30.69 -10.88 -14.78
C ARG A 401 29.62 -11.84 -14.26
N LEU A 402 28.76 -11.36 -13.36
CA LEU A 402 27.63 -12.13 -12.83
C LEU A 402 26.73 -12.66 -13.96
N ARG A 403 26.37 -11.82 -14.95
CA ARG A 403 25.56 -12.23 -16.10
C ARG A 403 26.20 -13.38 -16.89
N ARG A 404 27.53 -13.35 -17.08
CA ARG A 404 28.28 -14.43 -17.76
C ARG A 404 28.34 -15.71 -16.93
N GLU A 405 28.62 -15.59 -15.63
CA GLU A 405 28.72 -16.74 -14.71
C GLU A 405 27.40 -17.50 -14.59
N LEU A 406 26.29 -16.77 -14.51
CA LEU A 406 24.93 -17.32 -14.49
C LEU A 406 24.45 -17.83 -15.85
N LYS A 407 25.22 -17.62 -16.93
CA LYS A 407 24.89 -18.02 -18.31
C LYS A 407 23.51 -17.52 -18.75
N CYS A 408 23.21 -16.28 -18.43
CA CYS A 408 21.90 -15.69 -18.72
C CYS A 408 21.69 -15.54 -20.23
N LYS A 409 20.42 -15.61 -20.64
CA LYS A 409 19.97 -15.35 -22.02
C LYS A 409 20.19 -13.88 -22.40
N ASP A 410 20.08 -13.60 -23.70
CA ASP A 410 20.11 -12.25 -24.24
C ASP A 410 18.74 -11.56 -24.11
N PHE A 411 18.74 -10.24 -24.31
CA PHE A 411 17.53 -9.44 -24.21
C PHE A 411 16.56 -9.72 -25.35
N LYS A 412 17.07 -10.12 -26.52
CA LYS A 412 16.26 -10.61 -27.63
C LYS A 412 15.39 -11.79 -27.20
N TRP A 413 15.98 -12.79 -26.55
CA TRP A 413 15.23 -13.93 -25.99
C TRP A 413 14.18 -13.47 -24.99
N TYR A 414 14.51 -12.49 -24.12
CA TYR A 414 13.55 -11.93 -23.17
C TYR A 414 12.35 -11.27 -23.90
N LEU A 415 12.59 -10.47 -24.94
CA LEU A 415 11.53 -9.87 -25.73
C LEU A 415 10.70 -10.92 -26.47
N GLU A 416 11.31 -11.96 -27.04
CA GLU A 416 10.57 -12.98 -27.81
C GLU A 416 9.74 -13.91 -26.92
N ASN A 417 10.24 -14.26 -25.73
CA ASN A 417 9.64 -15.30 -24.88
C ASN A 417 8.84 -14.71 -23.71
N ILE A 418 9.36 -13.65 -23.10
CA ILE A 418 8.82 -13.09 -21.87
C ILE A 418 7.95 -11.88 -22.15
N TYR A 419 8.32 -10.99 -23.08
CA TYR A 419 7.55 -9.78 -23.36
C TYR A 419 7.36 -9.42 -24.86
N PRO A 420 6.83 -10.34 -25.71
CA PRO A 420 6.62 -10.08 -27.15
C PRO A 420 5.66 -8.92 -27.48
N GLU A 421 4.85 -8.47 -26.53
CA GLU A 421 3.95 -7.33 -26.74
C GLU A 421 4.66 -5.97 -26.63
N LEU A 422 5.89 -5.93 -26.13
CA LEU A 422 6.70 -4.71 -26.13
C LEU A 422 7.21 -4.45 -27.54
N GLY A 423 6.34 -3.85 -28.37
CA GLY A 423 6.69 -3.47 -29.74
C GLY A 423 7.87 -2.50 -29.78
N LEU A 424 8.70 -2.60 -30.82
CA LEU A 424 9.82 -1.68 -31.03
C LEU A 424 9.31 -0.25 -31.29
N PRO A 425 10.06 0.79 -30.85
CA PRO A 425 9.73 2.18 -31.20
C PRO A 425 9.65 2.33 -32.72
N GLY A 426 8.62 3.04 -33.22
CA GLY A 426 8.45 3.33 -34.65
C GLY A 426 7.88 2.19 -35.50
N VAL A 427 7.90 0.93 -35.03
CA VAL A 427 7.13 -0.15 -35.68
C VAL A 427 5.71 -0.09 -35.14
N SER A 428 4.79 0.41 -35.95
CA SER A 428 3.37 0.39 -35.63
C SER A 428 2.88 -1.05 -35.55
N SER A 429 3.01 -1.68 -34.38
CA SER A 429 1.98 -2.62 -33.97
C SER A 429 0.73 -1.76 -33.82
N GLU A 430 -0.25 -1.95 -34.71
CA GLU A 430 -1.56 -1.36 -34.51
C GLU A 430 -1.94 -1.56 -33.03
N PRO A 431 -2.45 -0.52 -32.34
CA PRO A 431 -2.99 -0.71 -31.02
C PRO A 431 -4.20 -1.64 -31.16
N LYS A 432 -3.97 -2.96 -31.07
CA LYS A 432 -5.00 -3.96 -30.83
C LYS A 432 -5.59 -3.58 -29.48
N GLY A 433 -6.65 -2.80 -29.57
CA GLY A 433 -7.07 -1.89 -28.52
C GLY A 433 -7.43 -2.62 -27.25
N LEU A 434 -7.25 -1.91 -26.13
CA LEU A 434 -8.36 -1.65 -25.21
C LEU A 434 -8.03 -0.61 -24.12
N LEU A 435 -7.27 0.46 -24.39
CA LEU A 435 -7.06 1.52 -23.38
C LEU A 435 -7.33 2.96 -23.83
N ASN A 436 -7.60 3.20 -25.12
CA ASN A 436 -8.01 4.54 -25.61
C ASN A 436 -9.52 4.71 -25.83
N ASN A 437 -10.34 3.70 -25.48
CA ASN A 437 -11.79 3.77 -25.56
C ASN A 437 -12.50 3.77 -24.20
N LEU A 438 -11.79 4.01 -23.10
CA LEU A 438 -12.42 4.59 -21.92
C LEU A 438 -12.59 6.11 -22.11
N LYS A 439 -13.25 6.51 -23.20
CA LYS A 439 -14.28 7.54 -23.00
C LYS A 439 -15.24 6.86 -22.02
N PRO A 440 -15.53 7.42 -20.85
CA PRO A 440 -16.57 6.86 -20.02
C PRO A 440 -17.83 6.80 -20.88
N LYS A 441 -18.20 5.61 -21.36
CA LYS A 441 -19.61 5.25 -21.57
C LYS A 441 -20.22 5.07 -20.19
N LEU A 442 -20.05 6.06 -19.32
CA LEU A 442 -20.73 6.14 -18.05
C LEU A 442 -21.70 7.30 -18.22
N LEU A 443 -22.95 7.03 -17.84
CA LEU A 443 -24.06 7.97 -17.76
C LEU A 443 -24.83 8.20 -19.09
N ARG A 444 -25.27 7.11 -19.74
CA ARG A 444 -26.52 7.09 -20.54
C ARG A 444 -27.59 6.24 -19.85
N GLY A 445 -27.82 6.52 -18.57
CA GLY A 445 -29.05 6.15 -17.86
C GLY A 445 -29.88 7.41 -17.63
N ASN A 446 -31.20 7.26 -17.40
CA ASN A 446 -32.02 8.34 -16.83
C ASN A 446 -31.48 8.65 -15.43
N LEU A 447 -30.48 9.52 -15.37
CA LEU A 447 -30.00 10.04 -14.10
C LEU A 447 -30.80 11.28 -13.79
N ASP A 448 -31.24 11.35 -12.56
CA ASP A 448 -31.96 12.51 -12.08
C ASP A 448 -31.05 13.73 -12.15
N VAL A 449 -31.61 14.81 -12.70
CA VAL A 449 -30.95 16.10 -12.81
C VAL A 449 -31.50 16.96 -11.69
N TYR A 450 -30.62 17.64 -10.98
CA TYR A 450 -30.98 18.47 -9.83
C TYR A 450 -30.40 19.87 -9.99
N HIS A 451 -31.08 20.84 -9.39
CA HIS A 451 -30.43 22.02 -8.85
C HIS A 451 -29.87 21.71 -7.47
N ILE A 452 -28.69 22.24 -7.19
CA ILE A 452 -28.11 22.28 -5.84
C ILE A 452 -28.40 23.68 -5.30
N ALA A 453 -29.47 23.83 -4.54
CA ALA A 453 -29.93 25.10 -4.00
C ALA A 453 -29.37 25.33 -2.59
N LEU A 454 -29.00 26.56 -2.26
CA LEU A 454 -28.55 26.93 -0.93
C LEU A 454 -29.77 27.03 0.00
N SER A 455 -29.81 26.22 1.07
CA SER A 455 -31.02 26.03 1.87
C SER A 455 -31.56 27.36 2.45
N GLY A 456 -32.87 27.52 2.32
CA GLY A 456 -33.59 28.73 2.75
C GLY A 456 -33.32 29.97 1.89
N THR A 457 -32.84 29.80 0.65
CA THR A 457 -32.64 30.89 -0.32
C THR A 457 -33.09 30.47 -1.73
N ASN A 458 -33.13 31.41 -2.68
CA ASN A 458 -33.38 31.13 -4.11
C ASN A 458 -32.08 31.14 -4.94
N LEU A 459 -30.96 30.78 -4.31
CA LEU A 459 -29.63 30.75 -4.92
C LEU A 459 -29.22 29.30 -5.18
N CYS A 460 -28.72 29.04 -6.37
CA CYS A 460 -28.27 27.73 -6.83
C CYS A 460 -26.78 27.75 -7.15
N LEU A 461 -26.12 26.62 -6.93
CA LEU A 461 -24.72 26.41 -7.29
C LEU A 461 -24.54 26.50 -8.81
N GLU A 462 -23.71 27.45 -9.25
CA GLU A 462 -23.47 27.75 -10.65
C GLU A 462 -21.97 27.76 -10.98
N SER A 463 -21.59 27.29 -12.17
CA SER A 463 -20.25 27.53 -12.69
C SER A 463 -20.07 28.96 -13.18
N LYS A 464 -19.00 29.62 -12.76
CA LYS A 464 -18.67 31.01 -13.15
C LYS A 464 -18.47 31.18 -14.66
N HIS A 465 -18.05 30.12 -15.35
CA HIS A 465 -17.82 30.11 -16.79
C HIS A 465 -18.66 29.04 -17.48
N GLU A 466 -18.53 28.93 -18.81
CA GLU A 466 -19.20 27.89 -19.58
C GLU A 466 -18.88 26.48 -19.06
N VAL A 467 -19.87 25.58 -19.14
CA VAL A 467 -19.78 24.19 -18.63
C VAL A 467 -18.65 23.38 -19.28
N THR A 468 -18.12 23.85 -20.41
CA THR A 468 -17.00 23.25 -21.15
C THR A 468 -15.63 23.81 -20.77
N ARG A 469 -15.55 24.81 -19.89
CA ARG A 469 -14.29 25.38 -19.42
C ARG A 469 -13.76 24.61 -18.21
N ARG A 470 -12.70 23.82 -18.44
CA ARG A 470 -11.96 23.13 -17.38
C ARG A 470 -11.42 24.12 -16.36
N GLY A 471 -11.53 23.77 -15.07
CA GLY A 471 -10.96 24.53 -13.96
C GLY A 471 -11.77 25.76 -13.56
N SER A 472 -13.00 25.93 -14.07
CA SER A 472 -13.86 27.04 -13.66
C SER A 472 -14.19 26.97 -12.18
N SER A 473 -14.12 28.11 -11.50
CA SER A 473 -14.61 28.27 -10.14
C SER A 473 -16.15 28.26 -10.11
N LEU A 474 -16.68 28.19 -8.89
CA LEU A 474 -18.12 28.16 -8.64
C LEU A 474 -18.57 29.41 -7.90
N ILE A 475 -19.78 29.82 -8.23
CA ILE A 475 -20.52 30.89 -7.57
C ILE A 475 -21.90 30.36 -7.17
N VAL A 476 -22.63 31.13 -6.39
CA VAL A 476 -24.09 30.98 -6.34
C VAL A 476 -24.76 32.04 -7.17
N ALA A 477 -25.80 31.66 -7.90
CA ALA A 477 -26.61 32.58 -8.67
C ALA A 477 -28.10 32.27 -8.51
N ARG A 478 -29.00 33.20 -8.85
CA ARG A 478 -30.45 32.91 -8.84
C ARG A 478 -30.78 31.63 -9.61
N CYS A 479 -31.56 30.76 -8.99
CA CYS A 479 -31.94 29.47 -9.57
C CYS A 479 -32.66 29.66 -10.92
N ASN A 480 -32.14 29.02 -11.97
CA ASN A 480 -32.66 29.12 -13.33
C ASN A 480 -32.36 27.83 -14.12
N LYS A 481 -32.94 27.67 -15.32
CA LYS A 481 -32.78 26.43 -16.12
C LYS A 481 -31.45 26.33 -16.88
N SER A 482 -30.44 27.13 -16.57
CA SER A 482 -29.13 27.14 -17.24
C SER A 482 -28.41 25.81 -17.09
N LYS A 483 -27.67 25.41 -18.13
CA LYS A 483 -26.77 24.24 -18.04
C LYS A 483 -25.70 24.44 -16.96
N LYS A 484 -25.36 25.68 -16.60
CA LYS A 484 -24.39 26.01 -15.54
C LYS A 484 -24.87 25.67 -14.12
N GLN A 485 -26.15 25.34 -13.95
CA GLN A 485 -26.76 24.96 -12.66
C GLN A 485 -27.33 23.53 -12.67
N ARG A 486 -27.14 22.76 -13.75
CA ARG A 486 -27.67 21.39 -13.85
C ARG A 486 -26.66 20.39 -13.35
N TRP A 487 -26.96 19.76 -12.23
CA TRP A 487 -26.10 18.78 -11.59
C TRP A 487 -26.68 17.38 -11.67
N THR A 488 -25.81 16.40 -11.77
CA THR A 488 -26.17 14.98 -11.76
C THR A 488 -25.22 14.24 -10.82
N GLU A 489 -25.77 13.36 -9.99
CA GLU A 489 -24.97 12.52 -9.10
C GLU A 489 -24.63 11.19 -9.79
N SER A 490 -23.37 10.80 -9.72
CA SER A 490 -22.91 9.50 -10.23
C SER A 490 -23.09 8.40 -9.18
N SER A 491 -23.05 7.13 -9.61
CA SER A 491 -23.04 5.98 -8.70
C SER A 491 -21.80 5.89 -7.80
N LYS A 492 -20.84 6.82 -7.94
CA LYS A 492 -19.65 6.96 -7.09
C LYS A 492 -19.69 8.23 -6.24
N ASN A 493 -20.88 8.84 -6.07
CA ASN A 493 -21.10 10.07 -5.33
C ASN A 493 -20.25 11.24 -5.86
N GLU A 494 -20.12 11.33 -7.20
CA GLU A 494 -19.51 12.49 -7.86
C GLU A 494 -20.62 13.40 -8.39
N LEU A 495 -20.43 14.72 -8.30
CA LEU A 495 -21.40 15.71 -8.78
C LEU A 495 -20.95 16.26 -10.13
N LEU A 496 -21.69 15.92 -11.19
CA LEU A 496 -21.38 16.28 -12.57
C LEU A 496 -22.16 17.51 -13.01
N LEU A 497 -21.47 18.52 -13.53
CA LEU A 497 -22.09 19.68 -14.14
C LEU A 497 -22.44 19.40 -15.61
N ALA A 498 -23.74 19.39 -15.91
CA ALA A 498 -24.31 19.13 -17.24
C ALA A 498 -23.74 17.88 -17.93
N GLY A 499 -23.25 16.89 -17.15
CA GLY A 499 -22.62 15.68 -17.64
C GLY A 499 -21.21 15.82 -18.22
N PHE A 500 -20.54 16.97 -18.08
CA PHE A 500 -19.21 17.22 -18.67
C PHE A 500 -18.06 17.06 -17.67
N TYR A 501 -18.13 17.80 -16.56
CA TYR A 501 -17.05 17.89 -15.58
C TYR A 501 -17.57 17.61 -14.17
N CYS A 502 -16.66 17.14 -13.32
CA CYS A 502 -16.97 16.79 -11.94
C CYS A 502 -16.57 17.94 -11.01
N LEU A 503 -17.43 18.19 -10.03
CA LEU A 503 -17.11 19.06 -8.91
C LEU A 503 -15.92 18.47 -8.15
N THR A 504 -14.85 19.25 -8.07
CA THR A 504 -13.59 18.89 -7.40
C THR A 504 -13.41 19.81 -6.21
N ALA A 505 -13.28 19.21 -5.02
CA ALA A 505 -13.03 19.90 -3.78
C ALA A 505 -11.63 20.54 -3.79
N GLY A 506 -11.56 21.80 -3.39
CA GLY A 506 -10.30 22.44 -3.03
C GLY A 506 -9.94 22.22 -1.56
N ASP A 507 -8.73 22.63 -1.18
CA ASP A 507 -8.43 22.91 0.23
C ASP A 507 -8.91 24.34 0.59
N ARG A 508 -8.73 24.81 1.82
CA ARG A 508 -9.20 26.15 2.21
C ARG A 508 -8.57 27.29 1.38
N TYR A 509 -7.40 27.07 0.78
CA TYR A 509 -6.68 28.05 -0.02
C TYR A 509 -6.99 27.96 -1.52
N LYS A 510 -7.68 26.91 -1.93
CA LYS A 510 -8.07 26.67 -3.32
C LYS A 510 -9.58 26.62 -3.41
N ALA A 511 -10.14 27.49 -4.22
CA ALA A 511 -11.57 27.46 -4.49
C ALA A 511 -11.98 26.09 -5.08
N PRO A 512 -13.18 25.58 -4.74
CA PRO A 512 -13.75 24.44 -5.43
C PRO A 512 -13.93 24.78 -6.91
N LYS A 513 -13.78 23.76 -7.76
CA LYS A 513 -13.77 23.94 -9.22
C LYS A 513 -14.40 22.76 -9.94
N ILE A 514 -14.72 22.93 -11.21
CA ILE A 514 -15.05 21.82 -12.10
C ILE A 514 -13.81 21.33 -12.86
N ASP A 515 -13.56 20.03 -12.88
CA ASP A 515 -12.42 19.42 -13.59
C ASP A 515 -12.84 18.11 -14.29
N LYS A 516 -11.92 17.51 -15.06
CA LYS A 516 -12.16 16.20 -15.69
C LYS A 516 -12.51 15.16 -14.63
N CYS A 517 -13.64 14.48 -14.82
CA CYS A 517 -14.03 13.35 -13.98
C CYS A 517 -13.00 12.23 -14.10
N HIS A 518 -12.43 11.78 -12.98
CA HIS A 518 -11.45 10.69 -12.97
C HIS A 518 -11.97 9.38 -12.38
N LEU A 519 -13.20 9.33 -11.83
CA LEU A 519 -13.85 8.11 -11.32
C LEU A 519 -13.08 7.42 -10.18
N MET A 520 -12.11 8.12 -9.57
CA MET A 520 -11.27 7.58 -8.49
C MET A 520 -11.80 7.93 -7.10
N GLY A 521 -12.92 8.67 -7.00
CA GLY A 521 -13.37 9.26 -5.75
C GLY A 521 -12.36 10.28 -5.22
N GLY A 522 -12.20 10.39 -3.90
CA GLY A 522 -11.26 11.35 -3.32
C GLY A 522 -11.81 12.78 -3.34
N ASP A 523 -11.08 13.71 -3.96
CA ASP A 523 -11.47 15.12 -4.05
C ASP A 523 -12.68 15.38 -4.96
N GLN A 524 -13.09 14.40 -5.78
CA GLN A 524 -14.34 14.45 -6.56
C GLN A 524 -15.50 13.71 -5.90
N SER A 525 -15.30 13.09 -4.72
CA SER A 525 -16.36 12.40 -3.98
C SER A 525 -17.01 13.33 -2.96
N TRP A 526 -18.34 13.36 -2.95
CA TRP A 526 -19.16 14.21 -2.10
C TRP A 526 -20.17 13.38 -1.33
N SER A 527 -20.31 13.63 -0.03
CA SER A 527 -21.42 13.11 0.77
C SER A 527 -22.62 14.03 0.61
N THR A 528 -23.74 13.46 0.18
CA THR A 528 -25.04 14.11 -0.01
C THR A 528 -26.06 13.68 1.06
N LYS A 529 -25.58 13.12 2.18
CA LYS A 529 -26.44 12.64 3.27
C LYS A 529 -27.18 13.80 3.94
N GLU A 530 -28.51 13.72 3.93
CA GLU A 530 -29.38 14.67 4.61
C GLU A 530 -29.16 14.63 6.13
N LYS A 531 -28.96 15.80 6.73
CA LYS A 531 -28.88 15.97 8.18
C LYS A 531 -29.94 16.96 8.64
N VAL A 532 -30.16 17.04 9.96
CA VAL A 532 -31.03 18.03 10.58
C VAL A 532 -30.53 19.43 10.18
N GLY A 533 -31.28 20.14 9.33
CA GLY A 533 -30.93 21.48 8.82
C GLY A 533 -30.43 21.55 7.37
N GLY A 534 -30.54 20.48 6.56
CA GLY A 534 -30.21 20.43 5.12
C GLY A 534 -29.06 19.47 4.80
N ILE A 535 -28.65 19.42 3.53
CA ILE A 535 -27.58 18.52 3.06
C ILE A 535 -26.22 19.25 3.13
N PRO A 536 -25.30 18.88 4.02
CA PRO A 536 -23.93 19.36 3.95
C PRO A 536 -23.20 18.63 2.81
N LEU A 537 -22.88 19.35 1.74
CA LEU A 537 -22.03 18.81 0.68
C LEU A 537 -20.58 18.70 1.17
N TYR A 538 -20.25 17.55 1.75
CA TYR A 538 -18.98 17.29 2.42
C TYR A 538 -18.04 16.44 1.55
N SER A 539 -16.78 16.83 1.46
CA SER A 539 -15.74 16.02 0.80
C SER A 539 -14.80 15.42 1.85
N SER A 540 -14.73 14.09 1.92
CA SER A 540 -13.86 13.37 2.87
C SER A 540 -12.37 13.53 2.56
N ALA A 541 -12.00 13.73 1.29
CA ALA A 541 -10.63 14.03 0.89
C ALA A 541 -10.20 15.44 1.31
N ALA A 542 -11.10 16.42 1.23
CA ALA A 542 -10.85 17.77 1.71
C ALA A 542 -10.95 17.88 3.24
N GLY A 543 -11.84 17.08 3.85
CA GLY A 543 -12.25 17.22 5.25
C GLY A 543 -13.12 18.45 5.52
N LEU A 544 -13.68 19.06 4.46
CA LEU A 544 -14.37 20.34 4.46
C LEU A 544 -15.74 20.21 3.77
N CYS A 545 -16.63 21.15 4.06
CA CYS A 545 -17.91 21.29 3.39
C CYS A 545 -17.88 22.41 2.35
N LEU A 546 -18.68 22.23 1.28
CA LEU A 546 -19.00 23.29 0.35
C LEU A 546 -19.88 24.31 1.07
N GLY A 547 -19.47 25.57 1.07
CA GLY A 547 -20.19 26.62 1.77
C GLY A 547 -20.00 28.00 1.17
N ILE A 548 -20.69 28.95 1.78
CA ILE A 548 -20.69 30.35 1.37
C ILE A 548 -20.57 31.21 2.63
N GLU A 549 -19.58 32.10 2.65
CA GLU A 549 -19.36 33.01 3.78
C GLU A 549 -20.52 34.00 3.91
N GLU A 550 -20.89 34.67 2.81
CA GLU A 550 -21.99 35.64 2.74
C GLU A 550 -22.91 35.34 1.54
N PRO A 551 -24.14 34.81 1.77
CA PRO A 551 -25.09 34.50 0.72
C PRO A 551 -25.54 35.75 -0.07
N ARG A 552 -25.05 35.92 -1.30
CA ARG A 552 -25.55 36.90 -2.27
C ARG A 552 -25.39 36.40 -3.70
N ASP A 553 -26.18 36.93 -4.61
CA ASP A 553 -26.09 36.60 -6.04
C ASP A 553 -24.68 36.92 -6.57
N GLY A 554 -24.04 35.95 -7.21
CA GLY A 554 -22.66 36.02 -7.68
C GLY A 554 -21.57 35.76 -6.64
N ALA A 555 -21.91 35.42 -5.38
CA ALA A 555 -20.92 35.11 -4.35
C ALA A 555 -20.10 33.86 -4.71
N ASP A 556 -18.79 33.92 -4.51
CA ASP A 556 -17.92 32.76 -4.73
C ASP A 556 -18.20 31.67 -3.68
N VAL A 557 -18.18 30.43 -4.13
CA VAL A 557 -18.35 29.25 -3.28
C VAL A 557 -16.99 28.82 -2.76
N VAL A 558 -16.92 28.44 -1.48
CA VAL A 558 -15.68 28.13 -0.77
C VAL A 558 -15.73 26.76 -0.11
N MET A 559 -14.56 26.24 0.24
CA MET A 559 -14.43 25.07 1.11
C MET A 559 -14.20 25.55 2.55
N THR A 560 -15.12 25.24 3.45
CA THR A 560 -15.13 25.71 4.85
C THR A 560 -15.37 24.58 5.85
N LEU A 561 -15.13 24.83 7.14
CA LEU A 561 -15.47 23.87 8.19
C LEU A 561 -16.98 23.63 8.19
N CYS A 562 -17.39 22.38 8.29
CA CYS A 562 -18.81 22.00 8.27
C CYS A 562 -19.62 22.55 9.46
N ASN A 563 -18.94 22.97 10.54
CA ASN A 563 -19.52 23.60 11.71
C ASN A 563 -19.26 25.11 11.79
N SER A 564 -18.75 25.73 10.72
CA SER A 564 -18.46 27.16 10.68
C SER A 564 -19.75 28.01 10.64
N LYS A 565 -19.63 29.32 10.86
CA LYS A 565 -20.73 30.28 10.68
C LYS A 565 -21.22 30.40 9.22
N ALA A 566 -20.45 29.91 8.26
CA ALA A 566 -20.81 29.94 6.85
C ALA A 566 -22.05 29.08 6.58
N LYS A 567 -22.88 29.47 5.59
CA LYS A 567 -23.97 28.59 5.16
C LYS A 567 -23.40 27.41 4.39
N VAL A 568 -23.62 26.21 4.91
CA VAL A 568 -23.13 24.93 4.35
C VAL A 568 -24.26 23.95 4.01
N SER A 569 -25.51 24.35 4.23
CA SER A 569 -26.69 23.53 3.94
C SER A 569 -27.18 23.74 2.51
N TRP A 570 -27.39 22.64 1.81
CA TRP A 570 -27.89 22.61 0.44
C TRP A 570 -29.12 21.71 0.31
N ASP A 571 -29.97 22.00 -0.67
CA ASP A 571 -31.16 21.23 -1.04
C ASP A 571 -31.00 20.73 -2.49
N LEU A 572 -31.18 19.42 -2.71
CA LEU A 572 -31.17 18.82 -4.05
C LEU A 572 -32.59 18.88 -4.64
N ILE A 573 -32.85 19.84 -5.51
CA ILE A 573 -34.16 20.06 -6.13
C ILE A 573 -34.18 19.40 -7.51
N ARG A 574 -34.96 18.32 -7.67
CA ARG A 574 -35.07 17.59 -8.95
C ARG A 574 -35.73 18.46 -10.03
N LEU A 575 -35.20 18.38 -11.26
CA LEU A 575 -35.63 19.15 -12.44
C LEU A 575 -36.55 18.38 -13.39
#